data_AF-A0A218PY85-F1
#
_entry.id   AF-A0A218PY85-F1
#
_cell.length_a   1.000
_cell.length_b   1.000
_cell.length_c   1.000
_cell.angle_alpha   90.00
_cell.angle_beta   90.00
_cell.angle_gamma   90.00
#
_symmetry.space_group_name_H-M   'P 1'
#
loop_
_entity.id
_entity.type
_entity.pdbx_description
1 polymer ?
#
loop_
_entity_poly.entity_id
_entity_poly.type
_entity_poly.pdbx_seq_one_letter_code
_entity_poly.pdbx_strand_id
1 'polypeptide(L)' 'MTRVYLDTSIYNRPFDDQIQPKIFLETQAVILILQMVEAQLIKLVSSSVTHILH' A
#
# COMPACT_ATOMS: atom_id res chain seq x y z
N MET A 1 -9.43 -13.34 -9.96
CA MET A 1 -8.71 -12.86 -8.76
C MET A 1 -8.21 -11.46 -9.02
N THR A 2 -8.67 -10.48 -8.25
CA THR A 2 -8.28 -9.07 -8.40
C THR A 2 -6.80 -8.90 -8.07
N ARG A 3 -6.06 -8.23 -8.95
CA ARG A 3 -4.64 -7.90 -8.77
C ARG A 3 -4.51 -6.43 -8.48
N VAL A 4 -3.78 -6.08 -7.44
CA VAL A 4 -3.58 -4.69 -7.02
C VAL A 4 -2.09 -4.37 -7.00
N TYR A 5 -1.75 -3.19 -7.50
CA TYR A 5 -0.41 -2.60 -7.35
C TYR A 5 -0.53 -1.44 -6.37
N LEU A 6 0.42 -1.36 -5.45
CA LEU A 6 0.53 -0.27 -4.48
C LEU A 6 1.79 0.52 -4.79
N ASP A 7 1.63 1.84 -4.95
CA ASP A 7 2.77 2.77 -5.05
C ASP A 7 3.58 2.73 -3.75
N THR A 8 4.90 2.89 -3.84
CA THR A 8 5.79 2.80 -2.67
C THR A 8 5.51 3.89 -1.62
N SER A 9 5.02 5.06 -2.05
CA SER A 9 4.65 6.15 -1.15
C SER A 9 3.51 5.78 -0.19
N ILE A 10 2.65 4.83 -0.58
CA ILE A 10 1.46 4.49 0.21
C ILE A 10 1.81 3.80 1.53
N TYR A 11 2.94 3.10 1.58
CA TYR A 11 3.44 2.45 2.80
C TYR A 11 3.90 3.47 3.86
N ASN A 12 4.12 4.73 3.47
CA ASN A 12 4.53 5.79 4.38
C ASN A 12 3.34 6.51 5.04
N ARG A 13 2.13 6.38 4.50
CA ARG A 13 0.92 7.05 5.01
C ARG A 13 0.64 6.85 6.50
N PRO A 14 0.87 5.66 7.10
CA PRO A 14 0.68 5.47 8.54
C PRO A 14 1.61 6.33 9.42
N PHE A 15 2.71 6.83 8.86
CA PHE A 15 3.73 7.63 9.55
C PHE A 15 3.61 9.13 9.28
N ASP A 16 2.78 9.53 8.32
CA ASP A 16 2.43 10.93 8.07
C ASP A 16 1.57 11.49 9.22
N ASP A 17 1.33 12.80 9.23
CA ASP A 17 0.51 13.49 10.23
C ASP A 17 -0.96 13.02 10.21
N GLN A 18 -1.31 12.15 11.16
CA GLN A 18 -2.63 11.55 11.28
C GLN A 18 -3.71 12.54 11.78
N ILE A 19 -3.36 13.77 12.19
CA ILE A 19 -4.36 14.79 12.53
C ILE A 19 -5.11 15.22 11.26
N GLN A 20 -4.46 15.11 10.09
CA GLN A 20 -5.09 15.41 8.80
C GLN A 20 -6.09 14.31 8.43
N PRO A 21 -7.40 14.62 8.33
CA PRO A 21 -8.42 13.60 8.10
C PRO A 21 -8.21 12.79 6.82
N LYS A 22 -7.68 13.42 5.77
CA LYS A 22 -7.32 12.75 4.52
C LYS A 22 -6.26 11.67 4.73
N ILE A 23 -5.17 12.01 5.40
CA ILE A 23 -4.07 11.10 5.68
C ILE A 23 -4.56 9.93 6.55
N PHE A 24 -5.36 10.23 7.57
CA PHE A 24 -5.97 9.19 8.40
C PHE A 24 -6.79 8.19 7.59
N LEU A 25 -7.66 8.66 6.69
CA LEU A 25 -8.46 7.78 5.84
C LEU A 25 -7.63 6.98 4.84
N GLU A 26 -6.59 7.58 4.25
CA GLU A 26 -5.64 6.88 3.38
C GLU A 26 -4.91 5.76 4.15
N THR A 27 -4.44 6.03 5.37
CA THR A 27 -3.85 5.03 6.27
C THR A 27 -4.79 3.86 6.51
N GLN A 28 -6.06 4.14 6.85
CA GLN A 28 -7.04 3.07 7.10
C GLN A 28 -7.30 2.22 5.85
N ALA A 29 -7.40 2.86 4.68
CA ALA A 29 -7.60 2.15 3.42
C ALA A 29 -6.42 1.21 3.10
N VAL A 30 -5.18 1.66 3.31
CA VAL A 30 -3.97 0.84 3.10
C VAL A 30 -3.95 -0.37 4.02
N ILE A 31 -4.22 -0.16 5.31
CA ILE A 31 -4.26 -1.25 6.30
C ILE A 31 -5.29 -2.30 5.87
N LEU A 32 -6.49 -1.87 5.46
CA LEU A 32 -7.53 -2.79 4.99
C LEU A 32 -7.09 -3.56 3.74
N ILE A 33 -6.49 -2.89 2.76
CA ILE A 33 -5.97 -3.54 1.54
C ILE A 33 -4.92 -4.60 1.90
N LEU A 34 -3.99 -4.28 2.83
CA LEU A 34 -2.97 -5.24 3.27
C LEU A 34 -3.57 -6.44 4.00
N GLN A 35 -4.59 -6.24 4.84
CA GLN A 35 -5.34 -7.33 5.48
C GLN A 35 -6.04 -8.22 4.45
N MET A 36 -6.62 -7.64 3.39
CA MET A 36 -7.22 -8.41 2.30
C MET A 36 -6.19 -9.24 1.52
N VAL A 37 -4.97 -8.71 1.35
CA VAL A 37 -3.84 -9.45 0.76
C VAL A 37 -3.43 -10.61 1.67
N GLU A 38 -3.29 -10.38 2.97
CA GLU A 38 -2.96 -11.40 3.96
C GLU A 38 -3.99 -12.54 3.95
N ALA A 39 -5.28 -12.17 3.95
CA ALA A 39 -6.41 -13.09 3.84
C ALA A 39 -6.57 -13.76 2.45
N GLN A 40 -5.64 -13.55 1.52
CA GLN A 40 -5.65 -14.09 0.15
C GLN A 40 -6.90 -13.72 -0.68
N LEU A 41 -7.61 -12.65 -0.31
CA LEU A 41 -8.80 -12.18 -1.02
C LEU A 41 -8.43 -11.44 -2.31
N ILE A 42 -7.27 -10.79 -2.32
CA ILE A 42 -6.69 -10.10 -3.46
C ILE A 42 -5.20 -10.42 -3.57
N LYS A 43 -4.65 -10.31 -4.79
CA LYS A 43 -3.24 -10.56 -5.04
C LYS A 43 -2.49 -9.24 -5.18
N LEU A 44 -1.59 -8.95 -4.24
CA LEU A 44 -0.62 -7.88 -4.38
C LEU A 44 0.40 -8.25 -5.46
N VAL A 45 0.60 -7.36 -6.43
CA VAL A 45 1.68 -7.47 -7.42
C VAL A 45 2.72 -6.40 -7.12
N SER A 46 3.99 -6.79 -7.15
CA SER A 46 5.12 -5.87 -7.04
C SER A 46 5.89 -5.83 -8.36
N SER A 47 6.42 -4.65 -8.69
CA SER A 47 7.45 -4.53 -9.71
C SER A 47 8.81 -4.72 -9.04
N SER A 48 9.65 -5.61 -9.55
CA SER A 48 11.06 -5.61 -9.20
C SER A 48 11.65 -4.28 -9.66
N VAL A 49 11.91 -3.34 -8.75
CA VAL A 49 12.80 -2.21 -9.05
C VAL A 49 14.21 -2.79 -9.13
N THR A 50 14.50 -3.47 -10.24
CA THR A 50 15.83 -3.96 -10.60
C THR A 50 16.24 -3.26 -11.88
N HIS A 51 16.59 -1.98 -11.77
CA HIS A 51 17.49 -1.33 -12.71
C HIS A 51 17.96 0.00 -12.12
N ILE A 52 19.19 0.39 -12.48
CA ILE A 52 19.96 1.56 -12.01
C ILE A 52 20.86 1.26 -10.81
N LEU A 53 21.82 0.36 -11.01
CA LEU A 53 23.23 0.63 -10.71
C LEU A 53 24.05 -0.08 -11.81
N HIS A 54 24.46 0.70 -12.81
CA HIS A 54 25.47 0.33 -13.80
C HIS A 54 26.57 1.39 -13.76
#